data_AF-A0A659S0Q1-F1
#
_entry.id   AF-A0A659S0Q1-F1
#
_cell.length_a   1.000
_cell.length_b   1.000
_cell.length_c   1.000
_cell.angle_alpha   90.00
_cell.angle_beta   90.00
_cell.angle_gamma   90.00
#
_symmetry.space_group_name_H-M   'P 1'
#
loop_
_entity.id
_entity.type
_entity.pdbx_description
1 polymer ?
#
loop_
_entity_poly.entity_id
_entity_poly.type
_entity_poly.pdbx_seq_one_letter_code
_entity_poly.pdbx_strand_id
1 'polypeptide(L)'
;VTAMVTNRDLPCLIPRNGRDDLTVDAAIPVAGVGLIRPPRPPQPPLAEREMAWRLIRQLSFNYLPLADLDHRTGGQALRDLLNLFIPAHDSPQSRQVRSLIGCKTTPVTRRLPGSGLLVYGRGVSCELTVDEEGFSGISPYLFGLVLEHYITRHVSINTFSQMTLHSMQRGHVMTWPVRTGQRGSV
;
A
#
# COMPACT_ATOMS: atom_id res chain seq x y z
N VAL A 1 -7.12 -14.68 35.52
CA VAL A 1 -7.07 -13.67 34.44
C VAL A 1 -5.93 -14.04 33.52
N THR A 2 -6.18 -14.21 32.22
CA THR A 2 -5.16 -14.49 31.20
C THR A 2 -5.02 -13.25 30.30
N ALA A 3 -3.79 -12.82 30.02
CA ALA A 3 -3.51 -11.66 29.16
C ALA A 3 -2.30 -11.94 28.26
N MET A 4 -2.33 -11.43 27.04
CA MET A 4 -1.22 -11.51 26.09
C MET A 4 -0.44 -10.20 26.12
N VAL A 5 0.87 -10.29 26.37
CA VAL A 5 1.77 -9.14 26.56
C VAL A 5 2.95 -9.23 25.58
N THR A 6 3.63 -8.10 25.35
CA THR A 6 4.84 -8.04 24.51
C THR A 6 6.01 -7.47 25.29
N ASN A 7 7.24 -7.85 24.92
CA ASN A 7 8.47 -7.46 25.64
C ASN A 7 9.08 -6.14 25.14
N ARG A 8 8.31 -5.31 24.43
CA ARG A 8 8.71 -3.99 23.90
C ARG A 8 10.09 -4.00 23.21
N ASP A 9 11.08 -3.35 23.82
CA ASP A 9 12.44 -3.12 23.32
C ASP A 9 13.41 -4.24 23.68
N LEU A 10 13.05 -5.15 24.58
CA LEU A 10 13.90 -6.29 24.99
C LEU A 10 14.43 -7.12 23.80
N PRO A 11 13.65 -7.42 22.74
CA PRO A 11 14.16 -8.14 21.58
C PRO A 11 15.28 -7.40 20.83
N CYS A 12 15.38 -6.08 20.97
CA CYS A 12 16.44 -5.29 20.35
C CYS A 12 17.80 -5.50 21.03
N LEU A 13 17.80 -6.00 22.27
CA LEU A 13 19.00 -6.28 23.06
C LEU A 13 19.59 -7.67 22.81
N ILE A 14 18.92 -8.51 22.02
CA ILE A 14 19.42 -9.86 21.70
C ILE A 14 20.76 -9.71 20.95
N PRO A 15 21.85 -10.30 21.47
CA PRO A 15 23.13 -10.34 20.77
C PRO A 15 22.97 -11.17 19.50
N ARG A 16 23.50 -10.66 18.38
CA ARG A 16 23.26 -11.23 17.05
C ARG A 16 24.55 -11.62 16.37
N ASN A 17 24.68 -12.91 16.07
CA ASN A 17 25.71 -13.48 15.20
C ASN A 17 25.11 -14.07 13.91
N GLY A 18 23.78 -14.13 13.78
CA GLY A 18 23.09 -14.62 12.59
C GLY A 18 23.07 -16.15 12.45
N ARG A 19 23.49 -16.88 13.48
CA ARG A 19 23.60 -18.35 13.48
C ARG A 19 22.91 -19.00 14.68
N ASP A 20 23.16 -18.48 15.89
CA ASP A 20 22.72 -19.04 17.17
C ASP A 20 22.10 -17.96 18.07
N ASP A 21 21.23 -17.14 17.47
CA ASP A 21 20.62 -15.97 18.12
C ASP A 21 19.42 -16.35 19.02
N LEU A 22 18.79 -17.51 18.78
CA LEU A 22 17.61 -17.98 19.50
C LEU A 22 17.74 -19.45 19.91
N THR A 23 17.20 -19.78 21.09
CA THR A 23 17.10 -21.15 21.61
C THR A 23 15.71 -21.71 21.35
N VAL A 24 15.62 -22.97 20.91
CA VAL A 24 14.35 -23.67 20.70
C VAL A 24 13.99 -24.45 21.96
N ASP A 25 12.76 -24.27 22.46
CA ASP A 25 12.28 -24.90 23.71
C ASP A 25 11.91 -26.38 23.52
N ALA A 26 11.51 -26.77 22.30
CA ALA A 26 11.24 -28.15 21.95
C ALA A 26 12.53 -28.87 21.51
N ALA A 27 12.62 -30.18 21.80
CA ALA A 27 13.68 -31.07 21.34
C ALA A 27 13.60 -31.31 19.81
N ILE A 28 13.74 -30.24 19.04
CA ILE A 28 13.80 -30.25 17.58
C ILE A 28 15.28 -30.26 17.21
N PRO A 29 15.74 -31.23 16.40
CA PRO A 29 17.14 -31.28 15.97
C PRO A 29 17.42 -30.18 14.94
N VAL A 30 17.79 -28.99 15.43
CA VAL A 30 18.25 -27.86 14.62
C VAL A 30 19.71 -27.54 14.92
N ALA A 31 20.48 -27.17 13.89
CA ALA A 31 21.89 -26.82 14.05
C ALA A 31 22.11 -25.43 14.68
N GLY A 32 21.10 -24.56 14.62
CA GLY A 32 21.12 -23.18 15.11
C GLY A 32 19.93 -22.39 14.57
N VAL A 33 19.57 -21.29 15.23
CA VAL A 33 18.54 -20.35 14.79
C VAL A 33 19.11 -18.94 14.78
N GLY A 34 19.33 -18.40 13.58
CA GLY A 34 19.89 -17.07 13.36
C GLY A 34 18.86 -16.05 12.85
N LEU A 35 18.99 -14.80 13.28
CA LEU A 35 18.18 -13.69 12.79
C LEU A 35 18.80 -13.10 11.52
N ILE A 36 18.09 -13.18 10.40
CA ILE A 36 18.50 -12.61 9.11
C ILE A 36 18.62 -11.07 9.20
N ARG A 37 17.80 -10.44 10.04
CA ARG A 37 17.78 -8.99 10.27
C ARG A 37 17.56 -8.67 11.75
N PRO A 38 18.05 -7.51 12.23
CA PRO A 38 17.70 -7.01 13.54
C PRO A 38 16.18 -7.00 13.76
N PRO A 39 15.71 -7.39 14.95
CA PRO A 39 14.37 -7.03 15.40
C PRO A 39 14.20 -5.51 15.31
N ARG A 40 13.04 -5.07 14.83
CA ARG A 40 12.75 -3.64 14.76
C ARG A 40 12.34 -3.14 16.16
N PRO A 41 12.72 -1.91 16.54
CA PRO A 41 12.20 -1.31 17.75
C PRO A 41 10.66 -1.22 17.67
N PRO A 42 9.97 -1.39 18.81
CA PRO A 42 8.51 -1.28 18.85
C PRO A 42 8.10 0.12 18.37
N GLN A 43 7.06 0.18 17.56
CA GLN A 43 6.48 1.44 17.10
C GLN A 43 5.19 1.73 17.87
N PRO A 44 4.93 3.00 18.20
CA PRO A 44 3.64 3.37 18.78
C PRO A 44 2.50 3.04 17.81
N PRO A 45 1.28 2.85 18.32
CA PRO A 45 0.12 2.62 17.46
C PRO A 45 -0.11 3.82 16.53
N LEU A 46 -0.53 3.54 15.29
CA LEU A 46 -0.88 4.61 14.32
C LEU A 46 -2.13 5.40 14.77
N ALA A 47 -3.05 4.73 15.47
CA ALA A 47 -4.32 5.31 15.90
C ALA A 47 -4.19 6.05 17.24
N GLU A 48 -3.37 7.10 17.28
CA GLU A 48 -3.31 8.01 18.43
C GLU A 48 -4.07 9.31 18.16
N ARG A 49 -4.92 9.71 19.12
CA ARG A 49 -5.61 11.02 19.17
C ARG A 49 -6.34 11.35 17.85
N GLU A 50 -6.01 12.48 17.22
CA GLU A 50 -6.64 12.96 15.99
C GLU A 50 -6.42 12.01 14.79
N MET A 51 -5.30 11.26 14.78
CA MET A 51 -4.99 10.33 13.70
C MET A 51 -5.97 9.15 13.66
N ALA A 52 -6.48 8.73 14.83
CA ALA A 52 -7.54 7.73 14.90
C ALA A 52 -8.82 8.19 14.18
N TRP A 53 -9.21 9.46 14.37
CA TRP A 53 -10.39 10.02 13.67
C TRP A 53 -10.17 10.14 12.16
N ARG A 54 -8.96 10.50 11.72
CA ARG A 54 -8.61 10.52 10.29
C ARG A 54 -8.68 9.12 9.67
N LEU A 55 -8.20 8.10 10.38
CA LEU A 55 -8.30 6.69 9.98
C LEU A 55 -9.76 6.20 9.93
N ILE A 56 -10.59 6.58 10.92
CA ILE A 56 -12.03 6.25 10.90
C ILE A 56 -12.72 6.88 9.68
N ARG A 57 -12.44 8.16 9.40
CA ARG A 57 -12.99 8.84 8.21
C ARG A 57 -12.60 8.15 6.91
N GLN A 58 -11.43 7.49 6.86
CA GLN A 58 -11.00 6.71 5.70
C GLN A 58 -11.83 5.43 5.46
N LEU A 59 -12.50 4.88 6.49
CA LEU A 59 -13.46 3.78 6.29
C LEU A 59 -14.73 4.25 5.57
N SER A 60 -15.14 5.49 5.83
CA SER A 60 -16.29 6.12 5.18
C SER A 60 -15.95 6.75 3.83
N PHE A 61 -14.70 6.65 3.35
CA PHE A 61 -14.26 7.33 2.15
C PHE A 61 -15.07 6.83 0.93
N ASN A 62 -15.95 7.70 0.46
CA ASN A 62 -16.60 7.56 -0.83
C ASN A 62 -15.54 7.86 -1.89
N TYR A 63 -15.35 6.94 -2.85
CA TYR A 63 -14.34 7.04 -3.92
C TYR A 63 -14.69 8.08 -5.00
N LEU A 64 -15.83 8.75 -4.85
CA LEU A 64 -16.37 9.70 -5.80
C LEU A 64 -15.55 11.00 -5.99
N PRO A 65 -14.81 11.54 -5.00
CA PRO A 65 -14.04 12.77 -5.22
C PRO A 65 -12.89 12.59 -6.22
N LEU A 66 -12.29 11.40 -6.34
CA LEU A 66 -11.09 11.24 -7.17
C LEU A 66 -11.36 11.35 -8.68
N ALA A 67 -12.60 11.15 -9.12
CA ALA A 67 -12.97 11.22 -10.53
C ALA A 67 -13.01 12.66 -11.08
N ASP A 68 -13.30 13.64 -10.23
CA ASP A 68 -13.39 15.07 -10.61
C ASP A 68 -12.17 15.90 -10.19
N LEU A 69 -11.16 15.26 -9.59
CA LEU A 69 -9.94 15.96 -9.18
C LEU A 69 -8.92 16.03 -10.33
N ASP A 70 -8.37 17.22 -10.52
CA ASP A 70 -7.22 17.44 -11.38
C ASP A 70 -6.04 16.56 -10.96
N HIS A 71 -5.19 16.21 -11.93
CA HIS A 71 -4.10 15.25 -11.75
C HIS A 71 -3.22 15.53 -10.51
N ARG A 72 -2.83 16.79 -10.27
CA ARG A 72 -2.03 17.17 -9.10
C ARG A 72 -2.81 17.09 -7.79
N THR A 73 -4.07 17.51 -7.79
CA THR A 73 -4.93 17.51 -6.59
C THR A 73 -5.30 16.08 -6.19
N GLY A 74 -5.57 15.19 -7.15
CA GLY A 74 -5.74 13.76 -6.90
C GLY A 74 -4.48 13.11 -6.34
N GLY A 75 -3.30 13.52 -6.83
CA GLY A 75 -2.01 13.12 -6.25
C GLY A 75 -1.86 13.57 -4.81
N GLN A 76 -2.18 14.84 -4.50
CA GLN A 76 -2.15 15.37 -3.14
C GLN A 76 -3.06 14.58 -2.20
N ALA A 77 -4.31 14.34 -2.60
CA ALA A 77 -5.25 13.56 -1.80
C ALA A 77 -4.73 12.14 -1.50
N LEU A 78 -4.10 11.48 -2.48
CA LEU A 78 -3.51 10.17 -2.28
C LEU A 78 -2.27 10.23 -1.39
N ARG A 79 -1.44 11.27 -1.47
CA ARG A 79 -0.31 11.48 -0.53
C ARG A 79 -0.80 11.66 0.90
N ASP A 80 -1.80 12.50 1.11
CA ASP A 80 -2.37 12.74 2.43
C ASP A 80 -2.95 11.46 3.03
N LEU A 81 -3.58 10.63 2.20
CA LEU A 81 -4.03 9.30 2.60
C LEU A 81 -2.87 8.40 3.00
N LEU A 82 -1.84 8.28 2.16
CA LEU A 82 -0.70 7.39 2.42
C LEU A 82 0.12 7.83 3.64
N ASN A 83 0.20 9.13 3.90
CA ASN A 83 0.86 9.68 5.07
C ASN A 83 0.21 9.23 6.40
N LEU A 84 -1.05 8.80 6.41
CA LEU A 84 -1.69 8.24 7.61
C LEU A 84 -1.08 6.89 8.02
N PHE A 85 -0.46 6.17 7.08
CA PHE A 85 0.13 4.85 7.31
C PHE A 85 1.64 4.88 7.53
N ILE A 86 2.25 6.06 7.41
CA ILE A 86 3.69 6.23 7.51
C ILE A 86 4.01 6.88 8.85
N PRO A 87 4.98 6.36 9.62
CA PRO A 87 5.42 7.01 10.85
C PRO A 87 5.99 8.40 10.53
N ALA A 88 5.79 9.37 11.43
CA ALA A 88 6.13 10.78 11.23
C ALA A 88 7.63 11.09 10.97
N HIS A 89 8.51 10.09 11.06
CA HIS A 89 9.94 10.25 10.80
C HIS A 89 10.25 10.21 9.30
N ASP A 90 11.34 10.88 8.89
CA ASP A 90 11.82 10.91 7.50
C ASP A 90 12.36 9.52 7.10
N SER A 91 11.41 8.68 6.73
CA SER A 91 11.63 7.31 6.32
C SER A 91 11.71 7.23 4.79
N PRO A 92 12.37 6.21 4.21
CA PRO A 92 12.37 6.01 2.76
C PRO A 92 10.94 5.93 2.20
N GLN A 93 9.97 5.44 2.98
CA GLN A 93 8.56 5.43 2.62
C GLN A 93 7.98 6.84 2.49
N SER A 94 8.33 7.77 3.38
CA SER A 94 7.88 9.16 3.28
C SER A 94 8.39 9.83 1.99
N ARG A 95 9.65 9.55 1.61
CA ARG A 95 10.19 10.02 0.32
C ARG A 95 9.46 9.44 -0.88
N GLN A 96 9.17 8.14 -0.88
CA GLN A 96 8.38 7.48 -1.93
C GLN A 96 6.97 8.08 -2.06
N VAL A 97 6.32 8.43 -0.95
CA VAL A 97 5.02 9.10 -0.98
C VAL A 97 5.14 10.53 -1.51
N ARG A 98 6.15 11.29 -1.11
CA ARG A 98 6.39 12.65 -1.64
C ARG A 98 6.63 12.64 -3.16
N SER A 99 7.29 11.59 -3.66
CA SER A 99 7.50 11.34 -5.10
C SER A 99 6.23 11.10 -5.91
N LEU A 100 5.07 10.89 -5.29
CA LEU A 100 3.81 10.85 -6.02
C LEU A 100 3.45 12.26 -6.51
N ILE A 101 3.47 12.45 -7.82
CA ILE A 101 3.22 13.75 -8.46
C ILE A 101 1.73 13.97 -8.69
N GLY A 102 1.04 12.93 -9.14
CA GLY A 102 -0.34 13.05 -9.56
C GLY A 102 -1.05 11.72 -9.68
N CYS A 103 -2.37 11.79 -9.57
CA CYS A 103 -3.29 10.69 -9.74
C CYS A 103 -4.50 11.23 -10.48
N LYS A 104 -4.80 10.67 -11.66
CA LYS A 104 -6.00 11.00 -12.43
C LYS A 104 -6.89 9.77 -12.53
N THR A 105 -8.17 9.96 -12.24
CA THR A 105 -9.14 8.87 -12.25
C THR A 105 -10.18 9.17 -13.31
N THR A 106 -10.41 8.25 -14.24
CA THR A 106 -11.36 8.44 -15.34
C THR A 106 -12.36 7.29 -15.39
N PRO A 107 -13.66 7.57 -15.56
CA PRO A 107 -14.64 6.53 -15.80
C PRO A 107 -14.44 5.97 -17.22
N VAL A 108 -14.29 4.66 -17.32
CA VAL A 108 -14.07 3.96 -18.60
C VAL A 108 -15.05 2.82 -18.75
N THR A 109 -15.53 2.60 -19.97
CA THR A 109 -16.33 1.42 -20.32
C THR A 109 -15.47 0.53 -21.19
N ARG A 110 -15.26 -0.73 -20.78
CA ARG A 110 -14.42 -1.67 -21.52
C ARG A 110 -15.04 -3.05 -21.49
N ARG A 111 -14.74 -3.84 -22.54
CA ARG A 111 -15.00 -5.26 -22.57
C ARG A 111 -14.26 -5.95 -21.42
N LEU A 112 -14.99 -6.71 -20.61
CA LEU A 112 -14.41 -7.48 -19.51
C LEU A 112 -13.73 -8.75 -20.05
N PRO A 113 -12.57 -9.15 -19.49
CA PRO A 113 -11.93 -10.40 -19.85
C PRO A 113 -12.77 -11.59 -19.35
N GLY A 114 -13.18 -12.45 -20.27
CA GLY A 114 -13.95 -13.66 -19.98
C GLY A 114 -14.17 -14.50 -21.25
N SER A 115 -14.21 -15.82 -21.10
CA SER A 115 -14.34 -16.78 -22.22
C SER A 115 -15.78 -16.96 -22.73
N GLY A 116 -16.64 -15.97 -22.51
CA GLY A 116 -18.08 -16.03 -22.81
C GLY A 116 -18.57 -14.87 -23.68
N LEU A 117 -19.85 -14.52 -23.51
CA LEU A 117 -20.51 -13.42 -24.22
C LEU A 117 -19.75 -12.09 -24.08
N LEU A 118 -19.90 -11.21 -25.08
CA LEU A 118 -19.35 -9.85 -25.07
C LEU A 118 -19.99 -9.01 -23.95
N VAL A 119 -19.41 -9.06 -22.75
CA VAL A 119 -19.85 -8.25 -21.60
C VAL A 119 -19.02 -6.97 -21.52
N TYR A 120 -19.70 -5.83 -21.58
CA TYR A 120 -19.11 -4.52 -21.30
C TYR A 120 -19.34 -4.17 -19.83
N GLY A 121 -18.25 -3.88 -19.12
CA GLY A 121 -18.29 -3.36 -17.77
C GLY A 121 -18.13 -1.84 -17.77
N ARG A 122 -18.65 -1.18 -16.73
CA ARG A 122 -18.23 0.16 -16.36
C ARG A 122 -17.14 0.03 -15.31
N GLY A 123 -16.13 0.86 -15.42
CA GLY A 123 -14.94 0.78 -14.60
C GLY A 123 -14.29 2.13 -14.42
N VAL A 124 -13.19 2.09 -13.69
CA VAL A 124 -12.37 3.24 -13.37
C VAL A 124 -10.95 2.95 -13.82
N SER A 125 -10.39 3.84 -14.64
CA SER A 125 -8.98 3.85 -15.01
C SER A 125 -8.25 4.87 -14.16
N CYS A 126 -7.22 4.43 -13.44
CA CYS A 126 -6.42 5.26 -12.56
C CYS A 126 -5.01 5.41 -13.13
N GLU A 127 -4.64 6.64 -13.47
CA GLU A 127 -3.33 6.99 -13.99
C GLU A 127 -2.52 7.65 -12.88
N LEU A 128 -1.47 6.97 -12.42
CA LEU A 128 -0.54 7.50 -11.42
C LEU A 128 0.73 7.98 -12.10
N THR A 129 1.21 9.15 -11.68
CA THR A 129 2.50 9.67 -12.09
C THR A 129 3.41 9.83 -10.88
N VAL A 130 4.59 9.25 -10.97
CA VAL A 130 5.62 9.29 -9.92
C VAL A 130 6.93 9.85 -10.45
N ASP A 131 7.68 10.47 -9.55
CA ASP A 131 9.04 10.90 -9.76
C ASP A 131 10.01 9.85 -9.16
N GLU A 132 10.80 9.21 -10.03
CA GLU A 132 11.73 8.15 -9.62
C GLU A 132 12.89 8.64 -8.75
N GLU A 133 13.20 9.94 -8.74
CA GLU A 133 14.33 10.47 -7.95
C GLU A 133 14.18 10.18 -6.46
N GLY A 134 12.95 10.26 -5.92
CA GLY A 134 12.70 9.97 -4.50
C GLY A 134 12.62 8.47 -4.16
N PHE A 135 12.74 7.56 -5.13
CA PHE A 135 12.82 6.12 -4.87
C PHE A 135 14.26 5.62 -4.59
N SER A 136 15.27 6.51 -4.63
CA SER A 136 16.66 6.19 -4.27
C SER A 136 17.22 4.96 -5.01
N GLY A 137 16.92 4.83 -6.31
CA GLY A 137 17.35 3.71 -7.15
C GLY A 137 16.49 2.45 -7.09
N ILE A 138 15.42 2.45 -6.28
CA ILE A 138 14.42 1.38 -6.25
C ILE A 138 13.40 1.61 -7.37
N SER A 139 12.96 0.54 -8.04
CA SER A 139 11.90 0.65 -9.05
C SER A 139 10.56 1.09 -8.42
N PRO A 140 9.81 2.03 -9.04
CA PRO A 140 8.48 2.41 -8.58
C PRO A 140 7.42 1.31 -8.79
N TYR A 141 7.78 0.19 -9.43
CA TYR A 141 6.87 -0.91 -9.72
C TYR A 141 6.17 -1.47 -8.48
N LEU A 142 6.93 -1.75 -7.41
CA LEU A 142 6.35 -2.31 -6.17
C LEU A 142 5.36 -1.34 -5.53
N PHE A 143 5.69 -0.05 -5.53
CA PHE A 143 4.81 1.00 -5.03
C PHE A 143 3.51 1.07 -5.84
N GLY A 144 3.61 1.04 -7.17
CA GLY A 144 2.43 0.99 -8.04
C GLY A 144 1.59 -0.27 -7.84
N LEU A 145 2.21 -1.44 -7.65
CA LEU A 145 1.51 -2.69 -7.38
C LEU A 145 0.72 -2.64 -6.06
N VAL A 146 1.32 -2.10 -5.00
CA VAL A 146 0.62 -1.94 -3.71
C VAL A 146 -0.58 -1.00 -3.85
N LEU A 147 -0.43 0.09 -4.59
CA LEU A 147 -1.52 1.03 -4.84
C LEU A 147 -2.61 0.46 -5.73
N GLU A 148 -2.26 -0.39 -6.69
CA GLU A 148 -3.23 -1.10 -7.53
C GLU A 148 -4.15 -1.98 -6.68
N HIS A 149 -3.55 -2.81 -5.82
CA HIS A 149 -4.30 -3.64 -4.88
C HIS A 149 -5.13 -2.81 -3.89
N TYR A 150 -4.59 -1.68 -3.42
CA TYR A 150 -5.32 -0.76 -2.56
C TYR A 150 -6.56 -0.23 -3.27
N ILE A 151 -6.44 0.29 -4.48
CA ILE A 151 -7.57 0.82 -5.26
C ILE A 151 -8.61 -0.27 -5.53
N THR A 152 -8.19 -1.46 -5.99
CA THR A 152 -9.11 -2.56 -6.29
C THR A 152 -9.94 -3.00 -5.08
N ARG A 153 -9.35 -3.01 -3.87
CA ARG A 153 -10.08 -3.35 -2.64
C ARG A 153 -11.23 -2.39 -2.35
N HIS A 154 -11.11 -1.17 -2.83
CA HIS A 154 -11.99 -0.09 -2.49
C HIS A 154 -13.01 0.27 -3.57
N VAL A 155 -12.81 -0.20 -4.80
CA VAL A 155 -13.81 -0.14 -5.87
C VAL A 155 -14.98 -1.11 -5.57
N SER A 156 -16.20 -0.66 -5.89
CA SER A 156 -17.43 -1.45 -5.76
C SER A 156 -17.34 -2.77 -6.55
N ILE A 157 -17.96 -3.83 -6.03
CA ILE A 157 -18.00 -5.15 -6.69
C ILE A 157 -18.54 -5.12 -8.12
N ASN A 158 -19.40 -4.14 -8.44
CA ASN A 158 -20.01 -3.99 -9.76
C ASN A 158 -19.19 -3.14 -10.74
N THR A 159 -18.00 -2.69 -10.31
CA THR A 159 -17.13 -1.81 -11.08
C THR A 159 -15.75 -2.44 -11.19
N PHE A 160 -15.12 -2.35 -12.36
CA PHE A 160 -13.74 -2.79 -12.50
C PHE A 160 -12.76 -1.64 -12.26
N SER A 161 -11.56 -1.93 -11.76
CA SER A 161 -10.44 -1.00 -11.68
C SER A 161 -9.34 -1.40 -12.64
N GLN A 162 -8.75 -0.43 -13.31
CA GLN A 162 -7.48 -0.58 -14.01
C GLN A 162 -6.53 0.51 -13.52
N MET A 163 -5.25 0.17 -13.34
CA MET A 163 -4.23 1.14 -12.97
C MET A 163 -3.11 1.16 -14.01
N THR A 164 -2.62 2.36 -14.29
CA THR A 164 -1.48 2.63 -15.14
C THR A 164 -0.49 3.48 -14.37
N LEU A 165 0.77 3.03 -14.29
CA LEU A 165 1.86 3.76 -13.66
C LEU A 165 2.72 4.44 -14.73
N HIS A 166 2.92 5.74 -14.55
CA HIS A 166 3.83 6.58 -15.32
C HIS A 166 4.94 7.12 -14.42
N SER A 167 6.14 7.20 -14.98
CA SER A 167 7.33 7.80 -14.41
C SER A 167 7.66 9.07 -15.17
N MET A 168 8.09 10.12 -14.48
CA MET A 168 8.56 11.35 -15.15
C MET A 168 9.80 11.11 -16.01
N GLN A 169 10.66 10.18 -15.61
CA GLN A 169 11.94 9.90 -16.27
C GLN A 169 11.80 8.95 -17.45
N ARG A 170 10.91 7.95 -17.35
CA ARG A 170 10.78 6.85 -18.34
C ARG A 170 9.45 6.82 -19.08
N GLY A 171 8.48 7.64 -18.68
CA GLY A 171 7.13 7.60 -19.24
C GLY A 171 6.36 6.38 -18.75
N HIS A 172 5.88 5.53 -19.66
CA HIS A 172 5.05 4.38 -19.29
C HIS A 172 5.87 3.29 -18.56
N VAL A 173 5.45 2.89 -17.35
CA VAL A 173 6.13 1.86 -16.55
C VAL A 173 5.38 0.53 -16.60
N MET A 174 4.10 0.55 -16.24
CA MET A 174 3.27 -0.66 -16.19
C MET A 174 1.78 -0.32 -16.31
N THR A 175 1.03 -1.16 -17.01
CA THR A 175 -0.42 -1.21 -16.95
C THR A 175 -0.85 -2.54 -16.34
N TRP A 176 -1.56 -2.51 -15.21
CA TRP A 176 -2.10 -3.74 -14.63
C TRP A 176 -3.37 -4.19 -15.37
N PRO A 177 -3.66 -5.51 -15.39
CA PRO A 177 -4.88 -6.02 -15.99
C PRO A 177 -6.10 -5.51 -15.22
N VAL A 178 -7.25 -5.54 -15.89
CA VAL A 178 -8.53 -5.16 -15.28
C VAL A 178 -8.85 -6.11 -14.12
N ARG A 179 -9.12 -5.55 -12.93
CA ARG A 179 -9.59 -6.31 -11.77
C ARG A 179 -11.00 -5.90 -11.39
N THR A 180 -11.83 -6.87 -11.03
CA THR A 180 -13.16 -6.61 -10.46
C THR A 180 -13.01 -6.11 -9.02
N GLY A 181 -13.80 -5.11 -8.63
CA GLY A 181 -13.80 -4.59 -7.27
C GLY A 181 -14.16 -5.67 -6.25
N GLN A 182 -13.65 -5.53 -5.03
CA GLN A 182 -13.87 -6.50 -3.94
C GLN A 182 -14.85 -5.99 -2.88
N ARG A 183 -15.37 -4.77 -3.01
CA ARG A 183 -16.30 -4.19 -2.03
C ARG A 183 -17.73 -4.67 -2.30
N GLY A 184 -18.15 -5.69 -1.56
CA GLY A 184 -19.54 -6.15 -1.56
C GLY A 184 -20.50 -5.02 -1.15
N SER A 185 -21.62 -4.92 -1.85
CA SER A 185 -22.76 -4.12 -1.38
C SER A 185 -23.30 -4.79 -0.13
N VAL A 186 -23.22 -4.11 1.01
CA VAL A 186 -23.99 -4.49 2.22
C VAL A 186 -25.25 -3.65 2.24
#